data_AF-A0A3A9AL64-F1
#
_entry.id   AF-A0A3A9AL64-F1
#
_cell.length_a   1.000
_cell.length_b   1.000
_cell.length_c   1.000
_cell.angle_alpha   90.00
_cell.angle_beta   90.00
_cell.angle_gamma   90.00
#
_symmetry.space_group_name_H-M   'P 1'
#
loop_
_entity.id
_entity.type
_entity.pdbx_description
1 polymer ?
#
loop_
_entity_poly.entity_id
_entity_poly.type
_entity_poly.pdbx_seq_one_letter_code
_entity_poly.pdbx_strand_id
1 'polypeptide(L)'
;MKVNIYYGGRGLMDDPTLYVINKMQGVLEELNVTVERFNLYELKNRITTLPQTIKNADGIILASTVEWYGIGGYMYQFLDSCWLYGDKEKISKTYMCPIIMSTTYGEREGKLSLASAWEMLGGLPCSGICGYIADVSILEDNEDYNRIIEKKAENMYRTINQKMASFPASNQAVKQKVSITKDIDLTPQESEQLSQYAADDSYVKTQKKDIQELTSLFRDLMGSNEQEESKEEYINEFKDHFVPQAGFKAVYKIQVEEKKKPLIIEVDGAENNCYYGNVENPDVEIQMGRETMDDILYARMTFQRAFMGGAMKMKGDFKVFRMLDQIFVL
;
A
#
# COMPACT_ATOMS: atom_id res chain seq x y z
N MET A 1 -23.54 22.83 -20.97
CA MET A 1 -22.91 22.90 -19.64
C MET A 1 -22.32 21.53 -19.34
N LYS A 2 -21.10 21.46 -18.81
CA LYS A 2 -20.44 20.20 -18.44
C LYS A 2 -20.18 20.13 -16.93
N VAL A 3 -20.53 19.02 -16.30
CA VAL A 3 -20.28 18.76 -14.88
C VAL A 3 -19.46 17.49 -14.71
N ASN A 4 -18.34 17.57 -13.99
CA ASN A 4 -17.57 16.38 -13.64
C ASN A 4 -17.90 15.91 -12.23
N ILE A 5 -18.16 14.62 -12.04
CA ILE A 5 -18.36 13.99 -10.74
C ILE A 5 -17.09 13.24 -10.35
N TYR A 6 -16.45 13.61 -9.24
CA TYR A 6 -15.34 12.85 -8.65
C TYR A 6 -15.87 12.11 -7.43
N TYR A 7 -15.91 10.79 -7.50
CA TYR A 7 -16.43 9.94 -6.44
C TYR A 7 -15.29 9.22 -5.72
N GLY A 8 -15.12 9.55 -4.44
CA GLY A 8 -14.06 9.06 -3.56
C GLY A 8 -14.45 7.90 -2.64
N GLY A 9 -15.66 7.36 -2.77
CA GLY A 9 -16.07 6.14 -2.07
C GLY A 9 -15.45 4.87 -2.68
N ARG A 10 -15.79 3.70 -2.12
CA ARG A 10 -15.19 2.41 -2.49
C ARG A 10 -15.88 1.71 -3.66
N GLY A 11 -17.01 2.23 -4.15
CA GLY A 11 -17.79 1.60 -5.23
C GLY A 11 -18.61 0.39 -4.78
N LEU A 12 -18.96 0.32 -3.49
CA LEU A 12 -19.88 -0.69 -2.98
C LEU A 12 -21.29 -0.42 -3.54
N MET A 13 -22.03 -1.47 -3.88
CA MET A 13 -23.37 -1.33 -4.47
C MET A 13 -24.36 -0.65 -3.51
N ASP A 14 -24.20 -0.89 -2.21
CA ASP A 14 -24.97 -0.33 -1.11
C ASP A 14 -24.38 0.99 -0.58
N ASP A 15 -23.60 1.71 -1.38
CA ASP A 15 -23.08 3.01 -0.97
C ASP A 15 -24.17 4.11 -1.10
N PRO A 16 -24.56 4.78 0.01
CA PRO A 16 -25.58 5.83 -0.04
C PRO A 16 -25.16 7.07 -0.84
N THR A 17 -23.87 7.42 -0.88
CA THR A 17 -23.36 8.50 -1.73
C THR A 17 -23.54 8.15 -3.19
N LEU A 18 -23.32 6.87 -3.56
CA LEU A 18 -23.49 6.37 -4.92
C LEU A 18 -24.93 6.57 -5.41
N TYR A 19 -25.91 6.23 -4.57
CA TYR A 19 -27.32 6.47 -4.84
C TYR A 19 -27.59 7.95 -5.12
N VAL A 20 -27.13 8.84 -4.23
CA VAL A 20 -27.36 10.28 -4.35
C VAL A 20 -26.74 10.85 -5.62
N ILE A 21 -25.50 10.52 -5.96
CA ILE A 21 -24.87 11.04 -7.18
C ILE A 21 -25.51 10.50 -8.45
N ASN A 22 -25.98 9.24 -8.46
CA ASN A 22 -26.70 8.68 -9.60
C ASN A 22 -28.02 9.43 -9.84
N LYS A 23 -28.77 9.70 -8.76
CA LYS A 23 -30.01 10.47 -8.83
C LYS A 23 -29.77 11.91 -9.28
N MET A 24 -28.73 12.58 -8.75
CA MET A 24 -28.35 13.92 -9.19
C MET A 24 -27.89 13.94 -10.64
N GLN A 25 -27.14 12.92 -11.08
CA GLN A 25 -26.71 12.78 -12.47
C GLN A 25 -27.92 12.70 -13.41
N GLY A 26 -28.92 11.87 -13.10
CA GLY A 26 -30.15 11.76 -13.90
C GLY A 26 -30.86 13.12 -14.07
N VAL A 27 -31.02 13.87 -12.98
CA VAL A 27 -31.63 15.21 -13.03
C VAL A 27 -30.81 16.18 -13.89
N LEU A 28 -29.48 16.14 -13.79
CA LEU A 28 -28.61 16.99 -14.60
C LEU A 28 -28.68 16.61 -16.10
N GLU A 29 -28.70 15.32 -16.42
CA GLU A 29 -28.84 14.83 -17.79
C GLU A 29 -30.19 15.23 -18.41
N GLU A 30 -31.28 15.15 -17.65
CA GLU A 30 -32.60 15.66 -18.05
C GLU A 30 -32.58 17.17 -18.38
N LEU A 31 -31.74 17.94 -17.70
CA LEU A 31 -31.50 19.37 -17.95
C LEU A 31 -30.50 19.64 -19.09
N ASN A 32 -30.16 18.62 -19.91
CA ASN A 32 -29.19 18.67 -21.00
C ASN A 32 -27.76 19.06 -20.55
N VAL A 33 -27.36 18.65 -19.35
CA VAL A 33 -26.00 18.80 -18.85
C VAL A 33 -25.19 17.56 -19.24
N THR A 34 -24.00 17.77 -19.81
CA THR A 34 -23.07 16.66 -20.02
C THR A 34 -22.42 16.32 -18.69
N VAL A 35 -22.67 15.13 -18.16
CA VAL A 35 -22.07 14.65 -16.92
C VAL A 35 -20.97 13.64 -17.23
N GLU A 36 -19.78 13.84 -16.66
CA GLU A 36 -18.68 12.88 -16.76
C GLU A 36 -18.26 12.45 -15.36
N ARG A 37 -18.24 11.13 -15.11
CA ARG A 37 -17.98 10.59 -13.78
C ARG A 37 -16.63 9.90 -13.70
N PHE A 38 -15.86 10.26 -12.68
CA PHE A 38 -14.56 9.71 -12.33
C PHE A 38 -14.65 9.00 -10.98
N ASN A 39 -14.64 7.67 -11.03
CA ASN A 39 -14.52 6.83 -9.85
C ASN A 39 -13.06 6.78 -9.42
N LEU A 40 -12.70 7.48 -8.33
CA LEU A 40 -11.30 7.61 -7.92
C LEU A 40 -10.68 6.26 -7.53
N TYR A 41 -11.48 5.33 -7.01
CA TYR A 41 -11.05 3.98 -6.67
C TYR A 41 -10.65 3.14 -7.91
N GLU A 42 -11.14 3.46 -9.11
CA GLU A 42 -10.75 2.79 -10.36
C GLU A 42 -9.51 3.44 -10.98
N LEU A 43 -9.26 4.71 -10.63
CA LEU A 43 -8.26 5.56 -11.26
C LEU A 43 -7.05 5.83 -10.35
N LYS A 44 -6.79 4.96 -9.35
CA LYS A 44 -5.79 5.14 -8.28
C LYS A 44 -4.43 5.67 -8.77
N ASN A 45 -3.90 5.09 -9.84
CA ASN A 45 -2.58 5.45 -10.40
C ASN A 45 -2.62 6.67 -11.32
N ARG A 46 -3.82 7.21 -11.60
CA ARG A 46 -4.05 8.32 -12.51
C ARG A 46 -4.70 9.52 -11.82
N ILE A 47 -4.94 9.46 -10.51
CA ILE A 47 -5.55 10.55 -9.73
C ILE A 47 -4.79 11.87 -9.93
N THR A 48 -3.45 11.80 -10.02
CA THR A 48 -2.57 12.95 -10.26
C THR A 48 -2.86 13.68 -11.58
N THR A 49 -3.38 13.00 -12.60
CA THR A 49 -3.73 13.58 -13.91
C THR A 49 -5.16 14.11 -13.99
N LEU A 50 -6.04 13.72 -13.05
CA LEU A 50 -7.46 14.12 -13.07
C LEU A 50 -7.72 15.63 -12.97
N PRO A 51 -6.89 16.47 -12.31
CA PRO A 51 -7.09 17.91 -12.30
C PRO A 51 -7.19 18.53 -13.70
N GLN A 52 -6.55 17.92 -14.71
CA GLN A 52 -6.61 18.37 -16.10
C GLN A 52 -8.04 18.31 -16.67
N THR A 53 -8.86 17.36 -16.21
CA THR A 53 -10.23 17.19 -16.68
C THR A 53 -11.15 18.34 -16.27
N ILE A 54 -10.77 19.12 -15.25
CA ILE A 54 -11.48 20.32 -14.78
C ILE A 54 -11.46 21.43 -15.84
N LYS A 55 -10.44 21.49 -16.73
CA LYS A 55 -10.31 22.51 -17.79
C LYS A 55 -11.59 22.65 -18.61
N ASN A 56 -12.25 21.52 -18.88
CA ASN A 56 -13.45 21.44 -19.72
C ASN A 56 -14.77 21.44 -18.93
N ALA A 57 -14.73 21.52 -17.59
CA ALA A 57 -15.91 21.51 -16.74
C ALA A 57 -16.39 22.92 -16.39
N ASP A 58 -17.70 23.14 -16.33
CA ASP A 58 -18.33 24.37 -15.83
C ASP A 58 -18.60 24.28 -14.32
N GLY A 59 -18.77 23.07 -13.81
CA GLY A 59 -18.86 22.79 -12.39
C GLY A 59 -18.44 21.35 -12.08
N ILE A 60 -18.25 21.07 -10.81
CA ILE A 60 -17.86 19.75 -10.36
C ILE A 60 -18.71 19.30 -9.17
N ILE A 61 -18.81 17.99 -8.98
CA ILE A 61 -19.34 17.36 -7.78
C ILE A 61 -18.19 16.61 -7.12
N LEU A 62 -17.93 16.92 -5.85
CA LEU A 62 -17.02 16.12 -5.02
C LEU A 62 -17.87 15.27 -4.10
N ALA A 63 -17.84 13.96 -4.32
CA ALA A 63 -18.67 13.01 -3.62
C ALA A 63 -17.83 12.00 -2.85
N SER A 64 -18.12 11.76 -1.57
CA SER A 64 -17.44 10.74 -0.80
C SER A 64 -18.31 10.17 0.32
N THR A 65 -17.96 8.97 0.78
CA THR A 65 -18.67 8.25 1.84
C THR A 65 -17.82 8.18 3.08
N VAL A 66 -18.34 8.64 4.21
CA VAL A 66 -17.66 8.57 5.50
C VAL A 66 -18.01 7.24 6.16
N GLU A 67 -17.01 6.37 6.25
CA GLU A 67 -17.11 5.05 6.89
C GLU A 67 -16.31 4.97 8.20
N TRP A 68 -15.36 5.90 8.41
CA TRP A 68 -14.57 5.99 9.64
C TRP A 68 -14.30 7.44 10.03
N TYR A 69 -13.34 8.09 9.33
CA TYR A 69 -12.97 9.47 9.61
C TYR A 69 -12.56 10.20 8.33
N GLY A 70 -13.11 11.39 8.16
CA GLY A 70 -12.81 12.25 7.02
C GLY A 70 -13.42 11.76 5.70
N ILE A 71 -12.98 12.39 4.61
CA ILE A 71 -13.58 12.27 3.28
C ILE A 71 -12.96 11.18 2.41
N GLY A 72 -12.16 10.27 2.98
CA GLY A 72 -11.51 9.16 2.28
C GLY A 72 -10.20 9.55 1.57
N GLY A 73 -9.26 8.60 1.54
CA GLY A 73 -7.88 8.82 1.05
C GLY A 73 -7.79 9.22 -0.42
N TYR A 74 -8.60 8.61 -1.29
CA TYR A 74 -8.59 8.95 -2.72
C TYR A 74 -9.10 10.38 -2.97
N MET A 75 -10.06 10.85 -2.20
CA MET A 75 -10.54 12.22 -2.30
C MET A 75 -9.48 13.22 -1.81
N TYR A 76 -8.79 12.92 -0.71
CA TYR A 76 -7.64 13.73 -0.27
C TYR A 76 -6.55 13.77 -1.35
N GLN A 77 -6.18 12.62 -1.91
CA GLN A 77 -5.18 12.55 -2.98
C GLN A 77 -5.59 13.35 -4.23
N PHE A 78 -6.88 13.35 -4.59
CA PHE A 78 -7.39 14.18 -5.68
C PHE A 78 -7.30 15.68 -5.37
N LEU A 79 -7.65 16.10 -4.15
CA LEU A 79 -7.53 17.49 -3.71
C LEU A 79 -6.07 17.96 -3.66
N ASP A 80 -5.15 17.11 -3.19
CA ASP A 80 -3.71 17.37 -3.21
C ASP A 80 -3.21 17.48 -4.66
N SER A 81 -3.72 16.63 -5.55
CA SER A 81 -3.41 16.72 -6.99
C SER A 81 -3.94 18.02 -7.59
N CYS A 82 -5.13 18.50 -7.19
CA CYS A 82 -5.62 19.82 -7.59
C CYS A 82 -4.78 20.97 -7.00
N TRP A 83 -4.22 20.77 -5.80
CA TRP A 83 -3.29 21.72 -5.19
C TRP A 83 -1.99 21.83 -6.00
N LEU A 84 -1.40 20.70 -6.37
CA LEU A 84 -0.11 20.66 -7.06
C LEU A 84 -0.22 20.93 -8.57
N TYR A 85 -1.21 20.32 -9.21
CA TYR A 85 -1.30 20.22 -10.68
C TYR A 85 -2.51 20.93 -11.29
N GLY A 86 -3.41 21.45 -10.46
CA GLY A 86 -4.62 22.11 -10.93
C GLY A 86 -4.35 23.51 -11.48
N ASP A 87 -4.97 23.83 -12.62
CA ASP A 87 -5.02 25.18 -13.16
C ASP A 87 -5.84 26.10 -12.23
N LYS A 88 -5.14 26.97 -11.49
CA LYS A 88 -5.74 27.85 -10.49
C LYS A 88 -6.69 28.87 -11.09
N GLU A 89 -6.40 29.37 -12.29
CA GLU A 89 -7.28 30.32 -12.96
C GLU A 89 -8.61 29.64 -13.31
N LYS A 90 -8.56 28.42 -13.83
CA LYS A 90 -9.76 27.64 -14.09
C LYS A 90 -10.52 27.30 -12.81
N ILE A 91 -9.83 26.81 -11.78
CA ILE A 91 -10.46 26.44 -10.50
C ILE A 91 -11.18 27.64 -9.89
N SER A 92 -10.62 28.85 -9.97
CA SER A 92 -11.22 30.06 -9.42
C SER A 92 -12.61 30.41 -9.99
N LYS A 93 -12.92 29.90 -11.18
CA LYS A 93 -14.19 30.11 -11.89
C LYS A 93 -15.08 28.86 -11.84
N THR A 94 -14.67 27.80 -11.14
CA THR A 94 -15.35 26.50 -11.12
C THR A 94 -16.15 26.32 -9.84
N TYR A 95 -17.46 26.06 -10.01
CA TYR A 95 -18.35 25.75 -8.91
C TYR A 95 -18.21 24.29 -8.45
N MET A 96 -18.29 24.04 -7.15
CA MET A 96 -18.20 22.71 -6.58
C MET A 96 -19.35 22.40 -5.63
N CYS A 97 -20.05 21.29 -5.88
CA CYS A 97 -21.09 20.78 -5.01
C CYS A 97 -20.56 19.61 -4.16
N PRO A 98 -20.47 19.75 -2.82
CA PRO A 98 -20.01 18.67 -1.97
C PRO A 98 -21.16 17.70 -1.63
N ILE A 99 -20.96 16.40 -1.82
CA ILE A 99 -21.93 15.36 -1.47
C ILE A 99 -21.25 14.37 -0.54
N ILE A 100 -21.73 14.29 0.70
CA ILE A 100 -21.16 13.38 1.69
C ILE A 100 -22.25 12.58 2.36
N MET A 101 -22.28 11.27 2.15
CA MET A 101 -23.09 10.38 2.98
C MET A 101 -22.23 9.65 4.00
N SER A 102 -22.84 9.18 5.06
CA SER A 102 -22.18 8.33 6.04
C SER A 102 -23.06 7.15 6.42
N THR A 103 -22.42 6.00 6.62
CA THR A 103 -23.02 4.85 7.33
C THR A 103 -22.68 4.89 8.82
N THR A 104 -21.90 5.90 9.23
CA THR A 104 -21.50 6.22 10.62
C THR A 104 -21.70 7.72 10.88
N TYR A 105 -20.94 8.33 11.80
CA TYR A 105 -20.90 9.78 12.02
C TYR A 105 -19.83 10.46 11.15
N GLY A 106 -19.91 11.79 11.00
CA GLY A 106 -18.85 12.63 10.44
C GLY A 106 -19.16 13.27 9.09
N GLU A 107 -20.39 13.12 8.58
CA GLU A 107 -20.84 13.64 7.29
C GLU A 107 -20.83 15.16 7.21
N ARG A 108 -21.13 15.84 8.33
CA ARG A 108 -21.12 17.30 8.41
C ARG A 108 -19.71 17.85 8.31
N GLU A 109 -18.78 17.26 9.07
CA GLU A 109 -17.35 17.59 9.03
C GLU A 109 -16.77 17.28 7.66
N GLY A 110 -17.17 16.16 7.04
CA GLY A 110 -16.75 15.81 5.69
C GLY A 110 -17.21 16.84 4.65
N LYS A 111 -18.46 17.27 4.71
CA LYS A 111 -18.99 18.31 3.80
C LYS A 111 -18.26 19.63 3.99
N LEU A 112 -18.04 20.04 5.24
CA LEU A 112 -17.27 21.24 5.56
C LEU A 112 -15.84 21.13 5.02
N SER A 113 -15.19 19.98 5.21
CA SER A 113 -13.83 19.72 4.74
C SER A 113 -13.72 19.85 3.22
N LEU A 114 -14.67 19.29 2.46
CA LEU A 114 -14.70 19.48 1.00
C LEU A 114 -14.89 20.93 0.59
N ALA A 115 -15.84 21.63 1.22
CA ALA A 115 -16.09 23.04 0.93
C ALA A 115 -14.85 23.89 1.21
N SER A 116 -14.26 23.74 2.39
CA SER A 116 -13.04 24.47 2.79
C SER A 116 -11.85 24.15 1.90
N ALA A 117 -11.64 22.88 1.53
CA ALA A 117 -10.53 22.49 0.65
C ALA A 117 -10.67 23.12 -0.75
N TRP A 118 -11.88 23.07 -1.33
CA TRP A 118 -12.13 23.66 -2.65
C TRP A 118 -12.01 25.19 -2.63
N GLU A 119 -12.51 25.82 -1.57
CA GLU A 119 -12.41 27.26 -1.36
C GLU A 119 -10.94 27.70 -1.20
N MET A 120 -10.13 26.91 -0.48
CA MET A 120 -8.68 27.11 -0.37
C MET A 120 -7.95 26.94 -1.70
N LEU A 121 -8.44 26.10 -2.61
CA LEU A 121 -7.93 26.00 -3.98
C LEU A 121 -8.31 27.22 -4.84
N GLY A 122 -9.18 28.09 -4.32
CA GLY A 122 -9.68 29.30 -4.98
C GLY A 122 -11.06 29.12 -5.62
N GLY A 123 -11.63 27.91 -5.60
CA GLY A 123 -12.89 27.62 -6.27
C GLY A 123 -14.13 28.08 -5.51
N LEU A 124 -15.30 27.85 -6.12
CA LEU A 124 -16.59 28.39 -5.66
C LEU A 124 -17.47 27.27 -5.07
N PRO A 125 -17.43 27.00 -3.75
CA PRO A 125 -18.31 25.99 -3.16
C PRO A 125 -19.78 26.42 -3.24
N CYS A 126 -20.66 25.51 -3.66
CA CYS A 126 -22.10 25.70 -3.69
C CYS A 126 -22.81 24.79 -2.68
N SER A 127 -24.14 24.90 -2.61
CA SER A 127 -24.91 24.18 -1.61
C SER A 127 -24.98 22.68 -1.88
N GLY A 128 -24.18 21.92 -1.12
CA GLY A 128 -24.14 20.46 -1.21
C GLY A 128 -25.15 19.71 -0.35
N ILE A 129 -25.02 18.38 -0.31
CA ILE A 129 -25.83 17.44 0.49
C ILE A 129 -24.92 16.74 1.50
N CYS A 130 -25.40 16.56 2.73
CA CYS A 130 -24.83 15.57 3.64
C CYS A 130 -25.92 14.86 4.43
N GLY A 131 -25.73 13.58 4.73
CA GLY A 131 -26.70 12.80 5.48
C GLY A 131 -26.16 11.46 5.97
N TYR A 132 -26.68 11.02 7.12
CA TYR A 132 -26.50 9.68 7.62
C TYR A 132 -27.56 8.76 7.03
N ILE A 133 -27.12 7.69 6.37
CA ILE A 133 -27.98 6.67 5.77
C ILE A 133 -27.37 5.31 6.12
N ALA A 134 -28.04 4.59 7.02
CA ALA A 134 -27.59 3.27 7.46
C ALA A 134 -27.75 2.19 6.38
N ASP A 135 -28.78 2.34 5.54
CA ASP A 135 -29.13 1.41 4.46
C ASP A 135 -29.71 2.21 3.29
N VAL A 136 -29.26 1.93 2.06
CA VAL A 136 -29.71 2.61 0.84
C VAL A 136 -31.20 2.44 0.59
N SER A 137 -31.82 1.37 1.08
CA SER A 137 -33.27 1.14 1.00
C SER A 137 -34.07 2.32 1.56
N ILE A 138 -33.53 3.03 2.56
CA ILE A 138 -34.14 4.25 3.14
C ILE A 138 -34.28 5.36 2.08
N LEU A 139 -33.33 5.47 1.15
CA LEU A 139 -33.37 6.46 0.08
C LEU A 139 -34.31 6.03 -1.06
N GLU A 140 -34.38 4.72 -1.34
CA GLU A 140 -35.26 4.15 -2.35
C GLU A 140 -36.74 4.32 -1.96
N ASP A 141 -37.07 4.03 -0.70
CA ASP A 141 -38.44 4.04 -0.19
C ASP A 141 -38.96 5.44 0.19
N ASN A 142 -38.08 6.45 0.25
CA ASN A 142 -38.41 7.78 0.76
C ASN A 142 -38.44 8.86 -0.35
N GLU A 143 -39.64 9.17 -0.83
CA GLU A 143 -39.86 10.20 -1.85
C GLU A 143 -39.41 11.61 -1.40
N ASP A 144 -39.51 11.94 -0.11
CA ASP A 144 -39.08 13.25 0.38
C ASP A 144 -37.56 13.43 0.29
N TYR A 145 -36.78 12.38 0.55
CA TYR A 145 -35.33 12.40 0.35
C TYR A 145 -34.97 12.51 -1.12
N ASN A 146 -35.65 11.78 -2.00
CA ASN A 146 -35.47 11.92 -3.44
C ASN A 146 -35.76 13.35 -3.92
N ARG A 147 -36.84 13.96 -3.43
CA ARG A 147 -37.18 15.36 -3.74
C ARG A 147 -36.14 16.36 -3.23
N ILE A 148 -35.50 16.10 -2.09
CA ILE A 148 -34.39 16.94 -1.59
C ILE A 148 -33.18 16.84 -2.53
N ILE A 149 -32.84 15.62 -2.99
CA ILE A 149 -31.73 15.38 -3.91
C ILE A 149 -31.98 16.10 -5.25
N GLU A 150 -33.17 15.95 -5.82
CA GLU A 150 -33.58 16.59 -7.07
C GLU A 150 -33.50 18.13 -6.98
N LYS A 151 -34.11 18.71 -5.93
CA LYS A 151 -34.01 20.16 -5.69
C LYS A 151 -32.57 20.63 -5.53
N LYS A 152 -31.69 19.82 -4.97
CA LYS A 152 -30.26 20.17 -4.81
C LYS A 152 -29.52 20.13 -6.15
N ALA A 153 -29.81 19.16 -7.02
CA ALA A 153 -29.28 19.12 -8.37
C ALA A 153 -29.74 20.33 -9.20
N GLU A 154 -31.03 20.68 -9.16
CA GLU A 154 -31.56 21.87 -9.84
C GLU A 154 -30.93 23.17 -9.33
N ASN A 155 -30.76 23.28 -8.00
CA ASN A 155 -30.08 24.43 -7.39
C ASN A 155 -28.64 24.55 -7.89
N MET A 156 -27.89 23.44 -7.91
CA MET A 156 -26.54 23.40 -8.44
C MET A 156 -26.51 23.84 -9.91
N TYR A 157 -27.39 23.28 -10.75
CA TYR A 157 -27.52 23.66 -12.15
C TYR A 157 -27.72 25.18 -12.30
N ARG A 158 -28.66 25.74 -11.55
CA ARG A 158 -28.97 27.17 -11.58
C ARG A 158 -27.78 28.02 -11.16
N THR A 159 -27.08 27.64 -10.08
CA THR A 159 -25.89 28.35 -9.60
C THR A 159 -24.80 28.42 -10.66
N ILE A 160 -24.53 27.31 -11.36
CA ILE A 160 -23.51 27.24 -12.42
C ILE A 160 -23.97 28.03 -13.65
N ASN A 161 -25.17 27.75 -14.15
CA ASN A 161 -25.68 28.32 -15.39
C ASN A 161 -25.83 29.85 -15.31
N GLN A 162 -26.23 30.38 -14.15
CA GLN A 162 -26.38 31.82 -13.92
C GLN A 162 -25.08 32.49 -13.44
N LYS A 163 -24.01 31.72 -13.21
CA LYS A 163 -22.74 32.21 -12.64
C LYS A 163 -22.99 33.05 -11.39
N MET A 164 -23.76 32.50 -10.44
CA MET A 164 -24.11 33.23 -9.21
C MET A 164 -22.85 33.66 -8.46
N ALA A 165 -22.82 34.93 -8.05
CA ALA A 165 -21.71 35.45 -7.27
C ALA A 165 -21.62 34.76 -5.91
N SER A 166 -20.39 34.50 -5.47
CA SER A 166 -20.10 34.04 -4.10
C SER A 166 -19.52 35.19 -3.29
N PHE A 167 -19.80 35.20 -1.99
CA PHE A 167 -19.09 36.09 -1.08
C PHE A 167 -17.61 35.70 -1.01
N PRO A 168 -16.70 36.68 -0.86
CA PRO A 168 -15.28 36.40 -0.69
C PRO A 168 -15.06 35.73 0.67
N ALA A 169 -14.33 34.63 0.68
CA ALA A 169 -14.01 33.91 1.90
C ALA A 169 -12.71 34.43 2.55
N SER A 170 -12.64 34.32 3.89
CA SER A 170 -11.50 34.82 4.66
C SER A 170 -10.19 34.11 4.30
N ASN A 171 -10.23 32.80 4.05
CA ASN A 171 -9.08 32.01 3.61
C ASN A 171 -8.54 32.46 2.24
N GLN A 172 -9.42 32.84 1.30
CA GLN A 172 -9.05 33.38 0.00
C GLN A 172 -8.42 34.77 0.14
N ALA A 173 -8.99 35.62 0.99
CA ALA A 173 -8.48 36.97 1.25
C ALA A 173 -7.10 36.98 1.96
N VAL A 174 -6.83 35.99 2.82
CA VAL A 174 -5.56 35.87 3.56
C VAL A 174 -4.45 35.29 2.69
N LYS A 175 -4.74 34.32 1.81
CA LYS A 175 -3.74 33.77 0.86
C LYS A 175 -3.10 34.84 -0.01
N GLN A 176 -3.88 35.82 -0.47
CA GLN A 176 -3.37 36.95 -1.26
C GLN A 176 -2.41 37.87 -0.48
N LYS A 177 -2.38 37.81 0.85
CA LYS A 177 -1.64 38.77 1.70
C LYS A 177 -0.44 38.18 2.43
N VAL A 178 -0.41 36.88 2.73
CA VAL A 178 0.54 36.32 3.73
C VAL A 178 1.17 34.98 3.33
N SER A 179 0.69 34.27 2.30
CA SER A 179 1.21 32.94 1.97
C SER A 179 2.60 33.01 1.33
N ILE A 180 3.63 32.67 2.11
CA ILE A 180 4.99 32.37 1.64
C ILE A 180 5.08 30.86 1.42
N THR A 181 4.33 30.34 0.44
CA THR A 181 4.70 29.06 -0.16
C THR A 181 5.82 29.35 -1.15
N LYS A 182 6.87 28.50 -1.19
CA LYS A 182 7.75 28.47 -2.36
C LYS A 182 6.92 27.90 -3.51
N ASP A 183 6.00 28.70 -4.04
CA ASP A 183 5.26 28.34 -5.23
C ASP A 183 6.28 28.21 -6.35
N ILE A 184 6.43 27.00 -6.87
CA ILE A 184 7.03 26.80 -8.16
C ILE A 184 5.95 27.33 -9.11
N ASP A 185 6.14 28.53 -9.65
CA ASP A 185 5.27 29.11 -10.67
C ASP A 185 5.39 28.28 -11.94
N LEU A 186 4.72 27.12 -11.95
CA LEU A 186 4.58 26.27 -13.12
C LEU A 186 3.43 26.82 -13.96
N THR A 187 3.69 27.02 -15.24
CA THR A 187 2.63 27.26 -16.21
C THR A 187 1.66 26.07 -16.24
N PRO A 188 0.40 26.26 -16.69
CA PRO A 188 -0.56 25.16 -16.81
C PRO A 188 -0.07 24.00 -17.67
N GLN A 189 0.85 24.26 -18.61
CA GLN A 189 1.48 23.24 -19.47
C GLN A 189 2.56 22.45 -18.72
N GLU A 190 3.44 23.13 -17.98
CA GLU A 190 4.46 22.47 -17.16
C GLU A 190 3.82 21.62 -16.06
N SER A 191 2.77 22.14 -15.43
CA SER A 191 1.98 21.43 -14.43
C SER A 191 1.34 20.15 -14.99
N GLU A 192 0.84 20.21 -16.23
CA GLU A 192 0.28 19.06 -16.94
C GLU A 192 1.35 17.99 -17.20
N GLN A 193 2.51 18.37 -17.72
CA GLN A 193 3.64 17.46 -17.96
C GLN A 193 4.12 16.81 -16.65
N LEU A 194 4.23 17.61 -15.59
CA LEU A 194 4.68 17.13 -14.28
C LEU A 194 3.68 16.14 -13.65
N SER A 195 2.39 16.37 -13.85
CA SER A 195 1.36 15.42 -13.41
C SER A 195 1.39 14.11 -14.16
N GLN A 196 1.69 14.12 -15.47
CA GLN A 196 1.87 12.90 -16.26
C GLN A 196 3.12 12.13 -15.81
N TYR A 197 4.22 12.85 -15.56
CA TYR A 197 5.45 12.27 -15.03
C TYR A 197 5.25 11.67 -13.63
N ALA A 198 4.53 12.36 -12.74
CA ALA A 198 4.20 11.87 -11.40
C ALA A 198 3.23 10.67 -11.42
N ALA A 199 2.39 10.57 -12.45
CA ALA A 199 1.53 9.40 -12.68
C ALA A 199 2.28 8.22 -13.31
N ASP A 200 3.42 8.49 -13.95
CA ASP A 200 4.20 7.46 -14.61
C ASP A 200 4.99 6.65 -13.58
N ASP A 201 4.40 5.53 -13.19
CA ASP A 201 5.04 4.48 -12.39
C ASP A 201 6.30 3.90 -13.06
N SER A 202 6.72 4.34 -14.25
CA SER A 202 7.95 3.88 -14.90
C SER A 202 9.17 3.99 -13.99
N TYR A 203 9.27 4.97 -13.08
CA TYR A 203 10.38 5.05 -12.13
C TYR A 203 10.30 3.97 -11.03
N VAL A 204 9.09 3.66 -10.54
CA VAL A 204 8.86 2.60 -9.55
C VAL A 204 8.93 1.20 -10.18
N LYS A 205 8.49 1.07 -11.44
CA LYS A 205 8.65 -0.12 -12.27
C LYS A 205 10.10 -0.33 -12.66
N THR A 206 10.85 0.72 -12.97
CA THR A 206 12.30 0.65 -13.20
C THR A 206 12.97 0.24 -11.90
N GLN A 207 12.65 0.81 -10.73
CA GLN A 207 13.19 0.30 -9.46
C GLN A 207 12.79 -1.16 -9.15
N LYS A 208 11.56 -1.59 -9.43
CA LYS A 208 11.16 -3.00 -9.23
C LYS A 208 11.82 -3.94 -10.23
N LYS A 209 11.97 -3.49 -11.48
CA LYS A 209 12.66 -4.21 -12.54
C LYS A 209 14.17 -4.22 -12.30
N ASP A 210 14.74 -3.16 -11.78
CA ASP A 210 16.12 -3.03 -11.33
C ASP A 210 16.35 -3.83 -10.06
N ILE A 211 15.39 -3.93 -9.13
CA ILE A 211 15.46 -4.87 -8.00
C ILE A 211 15.38 -6.29 -8.52
N GLN A 212 14.53 -6.60 -9.51
CA GLN A 212 14.46 -7.91 -10.13
C GLN A 212 15.70 -8.23 -10.98
N GLU A 213 16.27 -7.25 -11.68
CA GLU A 213 17.50 -7.35 -12.46
C GLU A 213 18.71 -7.42 -11.53
N LEU A 214 18.74 -6.67 -10.43
CA LEU A 214 19.72 -6.81 -9.36
C LEU A 214 19.54 -8.15 -8.67
N THR A 215 18.33 -8.67 -8.49
CA THR A 215 18.10 -10.01 -7.91
C THR A 215 18.52 -11.10 -8.89
N SER A 216 18.31 -10.93 -10.20
CA SER A 216 18.79 -11.86 -11.21
C SER A 216 20.29 -11.73 -11.43
N LEU A 217 20.86 -10.53 -11.33
CA LEU A 217 22.30 -10.28 -11.38
C LEU A 217 22.96 -10.77 -10.10
N PHE A 218 22.32 -10.66 -8.92
CA PHE A 218 22.76 -11.28 -7.67
C PHE A 218 22.67 -12.79 -7.80
N ARG A 219 21.60 -13.33 -8.41
CA ARG A 219 21.45 -14.77 -8.68
C ARG A 219 22.46 -15.28 -9.71
N ASP A 220 22.81 -14.48 -10.72
CA ASP A 220 23.80 -14.81 -11.75
C ASP A 220 25.24 -14.61 -11.24
N LEU A 221 25.50 -13.59 -10.39
CA LEU A 221 26.77 -13.38 -9.68
C LEU A 221 26.96 -14.44 -8.59
N MET A 222 25.90 -14.85 -7.89
CA MET A 222 25.93 -16.00 -6.98
C MET A 222 26.01 -17.33 -7.75
N GLY A 223 25.40 -17.44 -8.93
CA GLY A 223 25.50 -18.60 -9.80
C GLY A 223 26.84 -18.74 -10.53
N SER A 224 27.63 -17.67 -10.60
CA SER A 224 28.99 -17.68 -11.15
C SER A 224 30.10 -17.74 -10.08
N ASN A 225 29.80 -17.43 -8.82
CA ASN A 225 30.72 -17.61 -7.68
C ASN A 225 30.44 -18.89 -6.85
N GLU A 226 29.47 -19.71 -7.24
CA GLU A 226 29.06 -20.93 -6.54
C GLU A 226 30.12 -22.06 -6.49
N GLN A 227 31.29 -21.88 -7.11
CA GLN A 227 32.34 -22.91 -7.12
C GLN A 227 33.45 -22.72 -6.07
N GLU A 228 33.57 -21.58 -5.39
CA GLU A 228 34.68 -21.37 -4.45
C GLU A 228 34.29 -20.99 -3.01
N GLU A 229 33.15 -20.33 -2.75
CA GLU A 229 32.78 -19.93 -1.36
C GLU A 229 31.91 -20.95 -0.59
N SER A 230 31.31 -21.97 -1.24
CA SER A 230 30.40 -22.92 -0.56
C SER A 230 31.09 -24.07 0.21
N LYS A 231 32.42 -24.13 0.25
CA LYS A 231 33.13 -25.27 0.83
C LYS A 231 33.14 -25.31 2.36
N GLU A 232 32.85 -24.20 3.05
CA GLU A 232 33.04 -24.10 4.51
C GLU A 232 31.82 -23.58 5.30
N GLU A 233 30.65 -23.40 4.67
CA GLU A 233 29.46 -22.67 5.19
C GLU A 233 28.89 -23.15 6.55
N TYR A 234 29.39 -24.24 7.13
CA TYR A 234 29.07 -24.64 8.52
C TYR A 234 30.30 -25.15 9.29
N ILE A 235 31.45 -25.30 8.62
CA ILE A 235 32.64 -25.95 9.20
C ILE A 235 33.26 -25.04 10.27
N ASN A 236 33.33 -23.75 9.99
CA ASN A 236 33.98 -22.79 10.88
C ASN A 236 33.12 -22.57 12.15
N GLU A 237 31.81 -22.52 12.01
CA GLU A 237 30.88 -22.38 13.13
C GLU A 237 30.97 -23.55 14.12
N PHE A 238 31.05 -24.81 13.65
CA PHE A 238 31.27 -25.94 14.57
C PHE A 238 32.67 -25.95 15.17
N LYS A 239 33.71 -25.56 14.42
CA LYS A 239 35.07 -25.49 14.96
C LYS A 239 35.18 -24.45 16.08
N ASP A 240 34.55 -23.30 15.92
CA ASP A 240 34.63 -22.19 16.87
C ASP A 240 33.89 -22.45 18.19
N HIS A 241 32.84 -23.29 18.16
CA HIS A 241 31.99 -23.58 19.32
C HIS A 241 32.25 -24.96 19.95
N PHE A 242 33.32 -25.65 19.53
CA PHE A 242 33.67 -26.97 20.04
C PHE A 242 34.27 -26.91 21.46
N VAL A 243 33.71 -27.71 22.37
CA VAL A 243 34.22 -27.91 23.73
C VAL A 243 34.75 -29.35 23.85
N PRO A 244 36.08 -29.53 23.97
CA PRO A 244 36.72 -30.83 24.16
C PRO A 244 36.13 -31.64 25.31
N GLN A 245 35.89 -32.94 25.07
CA GLN A 245 35.42 -33.86 26.10
C GLN A 245 36.32 -35.08 26.20
N ALA A 246 37.06 -35.18 27.31
CA ALA A 246 38.04 -36.25 27.52
C ALA A 246 37.38 -37.64 27.47
N GLY A 247 37.93 -38.53 26.64
CA GLY A 247 37.46 -39.92 26.51
C GLY A 247 36.21 -40.11 25.64
N PHE A 248 35.77 -39.09 24.92
CA PHE A 248 34.63 -39.19 24.00
C PHE A 248 35.11 -39.27 22.54
N LYS A 249 34.62 -40.25 21.80
CA LYS A 249 34.90 -40.43 20.36
C LYS A 249 33.60 -40.72 19.62
N ALA A 250 33.33 -39.95 18.56
CA ALA A 250 32.12 -40.12 17.76
C ALA A 250 32.27 -39.52 16.36
N VAL A 251 31.57 -40.10 15.39
CA VAL A 251 31.45 -39.63 14.01
C VAL A 251 29.99 -39.33 13.70
N TYR A 252 29.69 -38.06 13.43
CA TYR A 252 28.36 -37.59 13.03
C TYR A 252 28.32 -37.30 11.54
N LYS A 253 27.21 -37.67 10.91
CA LYS A 253 26.91 -37.34 9.51
C LYS A 253 25.60 -36.55 9.45
N ILE A 254 25.68 -35.28 9.06
CA ILE A 254 24.54 -34.37 8.98
C ILE A 254 24.21 -34.08 7.52
N GLN A 255 23.03 -34.51 7.09
CA GLN A 255 22.46 -34.21 5.78
C GLN A 255 21.50 -33.03 5.89
N VAL A 256 21.93 -31.87 5.38
CA VAL A 256 21.08 -30.68 5.27
C VAL A 256 20.30 -30.75 3.96
N GLU A 257 18.98 -30.54 4.00
CA GLU A 257 18.15 -30.44 2.79
C GLU A 257 18.67 -29.28 1.92
N GLU A 258 18.66 -29.47 0.59
CA GLU A 258 19.27 -28.56 -0.41
C GLU A 258 20.80 -28.66 -0.58
N LYS A 259 21.56 -29.34 0.31
CA LYS A 259 23.00 -29.60 0.11
C LYS A 259 23.29 -30.96 -0.52
N LYS A 260 24.14 -30.98 -1.56
CA LYS A 260 24.54 -32.20 -2.29
C LYS A 260 25.45 -33.13 -1.49
N LYS A 261 26.22 -32.62 -0.52
CA LYS A 261 27.15 -33.41 0.31
C LYS A 261 26.82 -33.24 1.80
N PRO A 262 26.78 -34.32 2.59
CA PRO A 262 26.60 -34.21 4.04
C PRO A 262 27.85 -33.63 4.71
N LEU A 263 27.62 -32.96 5.83
CA LEU A 263 28.64 -32.51 6.76
C LEU A 263 29.03 -33.68 7.67
N ILE A 264 30.32 -33.95 7.78
CA ILE A 264 30.89 -34.95 8.68
C ILE A 264 31.58 -34.22 9.82
N ILE A 265 31.30 -34.65 11.05
CA ILE A 265 31.94 -34.16 12.27
C ILE A 265 32.56 -35.36 12.98
N GLU A 266 33.88 -35.40 13.05
CA GLU A 266 34.64 -36.44 13.74
C GLU A 266 35.22 -35.83 15.03
N VAL A 267 34.88 -36.43 16.16
CA VAL A 267 35.36 -36.03 17.48
C VAL A 267 36.24 -37.14 18.03
N ASP A 268 37.46 -36.81 18.45
CA ASP A 268 38.37 -37.72 19.16
C ASP A 268 38.99 -36.99 20.36
N GLY A 269 38.28 -37.01 21.48
CA GLY A 269 38.66 -36.39 22.73
C GLY A 269 38.80 -34.87 22.63
N ALA A 270 40.02 -34.40 22.37
CA ALA A 270 40.35 -32.98 22.26
C ALA A 270 40.37 -32.45 20.83
N GLU A 271 40.30 -33.34 19.83
CA GLU A 271 40.33 -32.97 18.41
C GLU A 271 38.92 -33.05 17.81
N ASN A 272 38.58 -32.05 17.00
CA ASN A 272 37.37 -32.03 16.18
C ASN A 272 37.77 -31.77 14.71
N ASN A 273 37.34 -32.65 13.82
CA ASN A 273 37.51 -32.52 12.39
C ASN A 273 36.15 -32.43 11.70
N CYS A 274 35.87 -31.30 11.05
CA CYS A 274 34.63 -31.01 10.35
C CYS A 274 34.90 -30.85 8.85
N TYR A 275 34.22 -31.62 8.01
CA TYR A 275 34.38 -31.57 6.55
C TYR A 275 33.14 -32.03 5.79
N TYR A 276 32.96 -31.57 4.54
CA TYR A 276 31.92 -32.10 3.66
C TYR A 276 32.42 -33.32 2.88
N GLY A 277 31.73 -34.45 3.01
CA GLY A 277 32.22 -35.70 2.45
C GLY A 277 31.19 -36.81 2.56
N ASN A 278 31.66 -38.05 2.51
CA ASN A 278 30.84 -39.20 2.83
C ASN A 278 31.66 -40.12 3.72
N VAL A 279 31.03 -40.70 4.73
CA VAL A 279 31.63 -41.68 5.63
C VAL A 279 30.77 -42.94 5.59
N GLU A 280 31.40 -44.10 5.47
CA GLU A 280 30.68 -45.36 5.26
C GLU A 280 29.95 -45.85 6.52
N ASN A 281 30.46 -45.52 7.72
CA ASN A 281 29.90 -45.95 9.00
C ASN A 281 29.90 -44.81 10.05
N PRO A 282 28.94 -43.88 10.01
CA PRO A 282 28.78 -42.89 11.09
C PRO A 282 28.13 -43.51 12.34
N ASP A 283 28.49 -43.03 13.52
CA ASP A 283 27.85 -43.42 14.79
C ASP A 283 26.43 -42.85 14.89
N VAL A 284 26.22 -41.67 14.30
CA VAL A 284 24.92 -40.99 14.22
C VAL A 284 24.77 -40.31 12.86
N GLU A 285 23.67 -40.59 12.17
CA GLU A 285 23.24 -39.93 10.94
C GLU A 285 22.02 -39.06 11.22
N ILE A 286 22.07 -37.80 10.80
CA ILE A 286 21.08 -36.76 11.07
C ILE A 286 20.60 -36.18 9.74
N GLN A 287 19.31 -35.93 9.62
CA GLN A 287 18.71 -35.23 8.49
C GLN A 287 17.84 -34.08 8.99
N MET A 288 18.07 -32.87 8.46
CA MET A 288 17.33 -31.66 8.83
C MET A 288 17.25 -30.65 7.67
N GLY A 289 16.31 -29.72 7.74
CA GLY A 289 16.24 -28.58 6.82
C GLY A 289 17.28 -27.50 7.13
N ARG A 290 17.55 -26.63 6.15
CA ARG A 290 18.47 -25.49 6.32
C ARG A 290 18.05 -24.57 7.46
N GLU A 291 16.76 -24.23 7.55
CA GLU A 291 16.24 -23.36 8.63
C GLU A 291 16.50 -23.95 10.02
N THR A 292 16.35 -25.27 10.18
CA THR A 292 16.60 -25.96 11.46
C THR A 292 18.09 -25.97 11.81
N MET A 293 18.96 -26.11 10.81
CA MET A 293 20.41 -26.04 10.99
C MET A 293 20.84 -24.64 11.47
N ASP A 294 20.35 -23.60 10.80
CA ASP A 294 20.67 -22.21 11.12
C ASP A 294 20.12 -21.85 12.53
N ASP A 295 18.92 -22.28 12.89
CA ASP A 295 18.35 -22.06 14.23
C ASP A 295 19.17 -22.74 15.34
N ILE A 296 19.80 -23.89 15.07
CA ILE A 296 20.71 -24.55 16.02
C ILE A 296 22.02 -23.78 16.15
N LEU A 297 22.61 -23.32 15.03
CA LEU A 297 23.85 -22.55 15.04
C LEU A 297 23.71 -21.17 15.71
N TYR A 298 22.52 -20.57 15.68
CA TYR A 298 22.24 -19.27 16.33
C TYR A 298 21.66 -19.40 17.76
N ALA A 299 21.85 -20.53 18.44
CA ALA A 299 21.37 -20.81 19.80
C ALA A 299 19.84 -20.72 20.00
N ARG A 300 19.03 -20.68 18.92
CA ARG A 300 17.56 -20.57 19.01
C ARG A 300 16.89 -21.92 19.27
N MET A 301 17.62 -22.99 18.96
CA MET A 301 17.19 -24.39 19.08
C MET A 301 18.36 -25.28 19.48
N THR A 302 18.10 -26.50 19.94
CA THR A 302 19.14 -27.50 20.24
C THR A 302 18.89 -28.76 19.43
N PHE A 303 19.92 -29.60 19.22
CA PHE A 303 19.77 -30.85 18.48
C PHE A 303 18.70 -31.74 19.12
N GLN A 304 18.71 -31.86 20.46
CA GLN A 304 17.69 -32.64 21.17
C GLN A 304 16.27 -32.09 21.00
N ARG A 305 16.08 -30.76 21.07
CA ARG A 305 14.75 -30.13 20.91
C ARG A 305 14.24 -30.25 19.48
N ALA A 306 15.11 -30.09 18.48
CA ALA A 306 14.76 -30.27 17.07
C ALA A 306 14.33 -31.72 16.77
N PHE A 307 15.02 -32.70 17.35
CA PHE A 307 14.62 -34.11 17.23
C PHE A 307 13.30 -34.42 17.94
N MET A 308 13.12 -33.96 19.19
CA MET A 308 11.86 -34.16 19.93
C MET A 308 10.67 -33.46 19.28
N GLY A 309 10.89 -32.31 18.64
CA GLY A 309 9.87 -31.53 17.92
C GLY A 309 9.54 -32.04 16.52
N GLY A 310 10.26 -33.06 16.02
CA GLY A 310 10.04 -33.65 14.70
C GLY A 310 10.61 -32.83 13.52
N ALA A 311 11.33 -31.74 13.79
CA ALA A 311 12.00 -30.92 12.78
C ALA A 311 13.29 -31.57 12.23
N MET A 312 13.75 -32.64 12.88
CA MET A 312 14.96 -33.38 12.53
C MET A 312 14.73 -34.88 12.66
N LYS A 313 15.36 -35.67 11.78
CA LYS A 313 15.42 -37.13 11.87
C LYS A 313 16.83 -37.57 12.25
N MET A 314 16.93 -38.61 13.06
CA MET A 314 18.21 -39.18 13.48
C MET A 314 18.17 -40.71 13.47
N LYS A 315 19.30 -41.32 13.10
CA LYS A 315 19.54 -42.76 13.07
C LYS A 315 20.94 -43.04 13.65
N GLY A 316 21.03 -43.84 14.71
CA GLY A 316 22.31 -44.15 15.36
C GLY A 316 22.17 -44.31 16.88
N ASP A 317 23.27 -44.22 17.61
CA ASP A 317 23.25 -44.28 19.07
C ASP A 317 22.70 -42.97 19.66
N PHE A 318 21.56 -43.07 20.34
CA PHE A 318 20.90 -41.94 20.98
C PHE A 318 21.72 -41.28 22.08
N LYS A 319 22.57 -42.05 22.80
CA LYS A 319 23.47 -41.48 23.81
C LYS A 319 24.53 -40.61 23.16
N VAL A 320 25.10 -41.06 22.04
CA VAL A 320 26.07 -40.30 21.26
C VAL A 320 25.42 -39.04 20.68
N PHE A 321 24.21 -39.14 20.13
CA PHE A 321 23.46 -37.98 19.65
C PHE A 321 23.26 -36.90 20.72
N ARG A 322 22.91 -37.29 21.96
CA ARG A 322 22.71 -36.33 23.06
C ARG A 322 23.97 -35.53 23.40
N MET A 323 25.15 -36.06 23.09
CA MET A 323 26.42 -35.40 23.33
C MET A 323 26.62 -34.19 22.42
N LEU A 324 25.97 -34.10 21.26
CA LEU A 324 26.09 -32.96 20.34
C LEU A 324 25.83 -31.62 21.02
N ASP A 325 24.77 -31.55 21.84
CA ASP A 325 24.42 -30.34 22.61
C ASP A 325 25.39 -30.05 23.77
N GLN A 326 26.29 -30.98 24.11
CA GLN A 326 27.29 -30.83 25.17
C GLN A 326 28.69 -30.47 24.61
N ILE A 327 29.04 -31.02 23.46
CA ILE A 327 30.33 -30.78 22.79
C ILE A 327 30.32 -29.51 21.94
N PHE A 328 29.14 -28.99 21.59
CA PHE A 328 29.00 -27.71 20.90
C PHE A 328 28.18 -26.75 21.76
N VAL A 329 28.82 -25.69 22.23
CA VAL A 329 28.15 -24.61 22.95
C VAL A 329 27.74 -23.55 21.92
N LEU A 330 26.64 -23.85 21.23
CA LEU A 330 26.07 -23.02 20.16
C LEU A 330 25.05 -22.02 20.68
#